data_AF-A0A958LET6-F1
#
_entry.id   AF-A0A958LET6-F1
#
_cell.length_a   1.000
_cell.length_b   1.000
_cell.length_c   1.000
_cell.angle_alpha   90.00
_cell.angle_beta   90.00
_cell.angle_gamma   90.00
#
_symmetry.space_group_name_H-M   'P 1'
#
loop_
_entity.id
_entity.type
_entity.pdbx_description
1 polymer ?
#
loop_
_entity_poly.entity_id
_entity_poly.type
_entity_poly.pdbx_seq_one_letter_code
_entity_poly.pdbx_strand_id
1 'polypeptide(L)'
;MIALAQYSQNAVVPFVGTDLDPRGDHMRPLVNGWIAKIESADRARRPWKDVADECLMFYQRSAAAMWDPSYARKFWRNTPPPKFRISINKAFELVAVFGPNLMWELPHRNVLPKRQSRIPEEIYQFDPYAAQMRQMFESSATYDQAIDNVISEMMGKWLNHTPREQPATLASHSQAAIVDALVKGRGVLMTRPYQNPGSNRTMTGSFHLDPYRLFIDPDANSLETAKWIAIRHEDAT
;
A
#
# COMPACT_ATOMS: atom_id res chain seq x y z
N MET A 1 27.87 28.89 5.62
CA MET A 1 27.95 27.76 4.67
C MET A 1 28.72 26.65 5.39
N ILE A 2 28.01 25.80 6.15
CA ILE A 2 28.60 24.79 7.03
C ILE A 2 28.05 23.44 6.59
N ALA A 3 28.93 22.57 6.07
CA ALA A 3 28.64 21.17 5.82
C ALA A 3 29.64 20.35 6.63
N LEU A 4 29.19 19.86 7.78
CA LEU A 4 29.85 18.83 8.57
C LEU A 4 28.79 17.79 8.90
N ALA A 5 28.74 16.72 8.12
CA ALA A 5 28.10 15.48 8.51
C ALA A 5 29.22 14.45 8.66
N GLN A 6 29.71 14.33 9.89
CA GLN A 6 30.59 13.24 10.32
C GLN A 6 29.83 11.93 10.19
N TYR A 7 30.10 11.20 9.11
CA TYR A 7 29.70 9.82 8.95
C TYR A 7 30.59 8.98 9.86
N SER A 8 30.14 8.81 11.11
CA SER A 8 30.77 7.93 12.09
C SER A 8 30.67 6.51 11.58
N GLN A 9 31.84 5.99 11.20
CA GLN A 9 32.24 4.59 11.23
C GLN A 9 31.47 3.83 12.33
N ASN A 10 30.80 2.74 11.95
CA ASN A 10 30.85 1.48 12.70
C ASN A 10 30.25 0.32 11.91
N ALA A 11 31.17 -0.55 11.51
CA ALA A 11 31.04 -1.98 11.19
C ALA A 11 30.23 -2.37 9.94
N VAL A 12 30.92 -2.30 8.80
CA VAL A 12 30.89 -3.39 7.81
C VAL A 12 31.43 -4.63 8.52
N VAL A 13 30.57 -5.59 8.82
CA VAL A 13 31.02 -6.90 9.31
C VAL A 13 31.61 -7.65 8.11
N PRO A 14 32.86 -8.13 8.18
CA PRO A 14 33.50 -8.82 7.06
C PRO A 14 32.88 -10.20 6.89
N PHE A 15 32.39 -10.49 5.69
CA PHE A 15 31.99 -11.83 5.28
C PHE A 15 33.28 -12.63 4.99
N VAL A 16 33.81 -13.30 6.00
CA VAL A 16 34.93 -14.25 5.87
C VAL A 16 34.57 -15.51 6.65
N GLY A 17 34.50 -16.64 5.96
CA GLY A 17 34.28 -17.94 6.58
C GLY A 17 33.61 -18.94 5.64
N THR A 18 34.37 -19.45 4.66
CA THR A 18 34.07 -20.74 4.02
C THR A 18 34.50 -21.86 4.98
N ASP A 19 33.69 -22.12 6.00
CA ASP A 19 33.77 -23.33 6.81
C ASP A 19 32.38 -23.96 6.82
N LEU A 20 32.23 -25.04 6.07
CA LEU A 20 31.01 -25.85 6.04
C LEU A 20 30.90 -26.60 7.37
N ASP A 21 30.16 -26.03 8.33
CA ASP A 21 29.76 -26.74 9.55
C ASP A 21 28.89 -27.96 9.17
N PRO A 22 29.28 -29.19 9.53
CA PRO A 22 28.54 -30.40 9.22
C PRO A 22 27.16 -30.50 9.92
N ARG A 23 26.79 -29.55 10.78
CA ARG A 23 25.51 -29.54 11.52
C ARG A 23 24.33 -28.88 10.80
N GLY A 24 24.49 -28.51 9.53
CA GLY A 24 23.37 -28.03 8.70
C GLY A 24 23.03 -26.54 8.87
N ASP A 25 23.87 -25.76 9.55
CA ASP A 25 23.64 -24.33 9.85
C ASP A 25 23.99 -23.36 8.71
N HIS A 26 24.17 -23.87 7.48
CA HIS A 26 24.46 -23.07 6.28
C HIS A 26 23.47 -21.93 5.99
N MET A 27 22.22 -22.04 6.46
CA MET A 27 21.18 -21.03 6.25
C MET A 27 21.13 -19.94 7.33
N ARG A 28 21.84 -20.10 8.45
CA ARG A 28 21.80 -19.11 9.55
C ARG A 28 22.18 -17.69 9.11
N PRO A 29 23.23 -17.46 8.29
CA PRO A 29 23.57 -16.11 7.84
C PRO A 29 22.45 -15.46 7.03
N LEU A 30 21.76 -16.26 6.19
CA LEU A 30 20.64 -15.77 5.39
C LEU A 30 19.45 -15.39 6.27
N VAL A 31 19.09 -16.25 7.22
CA VAL A 31 18.00 -15.98 8.17
C VAL A 31 18.29 -14.73 9.01
N ASN A 32 19.51 -14.60 9.53
CA ASN A 32 19.92 -13.42 10.29
C ASN A 32 19.89 -12.15 9.44
N GLY A 33 20.27 -12.24 8.15
CA GLY A 33 20.15 -11.12 7.22
C GLY A 33 18.70 -10.66 7.03
N TRP A 34 17.77 -11.60 6.86
CA TRP A 34 16.34 -11.28 6.76
C TRP A 34 15.75 -10.71 8.05
N ILE A 35 16.09 -11.27 9.21
CA ILE A 35 15.67 -10.75 10.51
C ILE A 35 16.13 -9.29 10.66
N ALA A 36 17.41 -9.01 10.37
CA ALA A 36 17.95 -7.65 10.45
C ALA A 36 17.24 -6.67 9.50
N LYS A 37 16.81 -7.13 8.30
CA LYS A 37 16.03 -6.31 7.36
C LYS A 37 14.61 -6.02 7.88
N ILE A 38 13.93 -7.01 8.46
CA ILE A 38 12.61 -6.83 9.07
C ILE A 38 12.69 -5.88 10.27
N GLU A 39 13.70 -6.03 11.13
CA GLU A 39 13.93 -5.11 12.25
C GLU A 39 14.25 -3.69 11.78
N SER A 40 14.99 -3.54 10.68
CA SER A 40 15.22 -2.24 10.07
C SER A 40 13.92 -1.59 9.59
N ALA A 41 13.05 -2.35 8.93
CA ALA A 41 11.73 -1.88 8.52
C ALA A 41 10.84 -1.50 9.72
N ASP A 42 10.90 -2.26 10.81
CA ASP A 42 10.15 -1.93 12.04
C ASP A 42 10.63 -0.62 12.67
N ARG A 43 11.95 -0.38 12.67
CA ARG A 43 12.53 0.89 13.14
C ARG A 43 12.15 2.06 12.23
N ALA A 44 12.21 1.87 10.90
CA ALA A 44 11.90 2.91 9.94
C ALA A 44 10.43 3.37 10.01
N ARG A 45 9.49 2.45 10.28
CA ARG A 45 8.07 2.79 10.42
C ARG A 45 7.67 3.35 11.79
N ARG A 46 8.57 3.36 12.77
CA ARG A 46 8.29 3.80 14.15
C ARG A 46 7.70 5.21 14.24
N PRO A 47 8.21 6.24 13.52
CA PRO A 47 7.61 7.58 13.56
C PRO A 47 6.16 7.59 13.08
N TRP A 48 5.84 6.83 12.04
CA TRP A 48 4.46 6.66 11.58
C TRP A 48 3.61 5.94 12.63
N LYS A 49 4.13 4.86 13.20
CA LYS A 49 3.43 4.05 14.20
C LYS A 49 3.09 4.88 15.45
N ASP A 50 4.03 5.67 15.95
CA ASP A 50 3.81 6.53 17.12
C ASP A 50 2.66 7.53 16.88
N VAL A 51 2.61 8.14 15.68
CA VAL A 51 1.51 9.05 15.30
C VAL A 51 0.20 8.29 15.10
N ALA A 52 0.23 7.13 14.45
CA ALA A 52 -0.95 6.30 14.23
C ALA A 52 -1.57 5.83 15.55
N ASP A 53 -0.75 5.42 16.52
CA ASP A 53 -1.19 4.99 17.85
C ASP A 53 -1.83 6.16 18.63
N GLU A 54 -1.28 7.37 18.50
CA GLU A 54 -1.89 8.58 19.06
C GLU A 54 -3.25 8.89 18.43
N CYS A 55 -3.33 8.90 17.09
CA CYS A 55 -4.59 9.12 16.38
C CYS A 55 -5.64 8.06 16.71
N LEU A 56 -5.24 6.79 16.80
CA LEU A 56 -6.11 5.69 17.17
C LEU A 56 -6.62 5.83 18.62
N MET A 57 -5.75 6.29 19.53
CA MET A 57 -6.14 6.59 20.91
C MET A 57 -7.23 7.67 20.96
N PHE A 58 -7.09 8.76 20.19
CA PHE A 58 -8.12 9.81 20.12
C PHE A 58 -9.41 9.36 19.42
N TYR A 59 -9.30 8.47 18.43
CA TYR A 59 -10.45 7.91 17.74
C TYR A 59 -11.27 6.98 18.64
N GLN A 60 -10.62 6.04 19.34
CA GLN A 60 -11.27 5.00 20.13
C GLN A 60 -11.69 5.45 21.54
N ARG A 61 -10.95 6.37 22.17
CA ARG A 61 -11.15 6.75 23.58
C ARG A 61 -11.68 8.17 23.71
N SER A 62 -12.51 8.40 24.74
CA SER A 62 -12.95 9.73 25.18
C SER A 62 -11.79 10.54 25.78
N ALA A 63 -12.04 11.75 26.32
CA ALA A 63 -11.07 12.67 26.95
C ALA A 63 -10.04 12.03 27.90
N ALA A 64 -10.36 10.85 28.44
CA ALA A 64 -9.45 10.04 29.23
C ALA A 64 -8.17 9.63 28.47
N ALA A 65 -8.18 9.58 27.14
CA ALA A 65 -7.01 9.35 26.29
C ALA A 65 -5.84 10.29 26.62
N MET A 66 -6.11 11.59 26.77
CA MET A 66 -5.09 12.60 27.07
C MET A 66 -4.43 12.39 28.44
N TRP A 67 -5.10 11.66 29.33
CA TRP A 67 -4.66 11.39 30.70
C TRP A 67 -4.17 9.95 30.88
N ASP A 68 -4.04 9.18 29.80
CA ASP A 68 -3.35 7.90 29.86
C ASP A 68 -1.91 8.14 30.38
N PRO A 69 -1.40 7.36 31.34
CA PRO A 69 -0.08 7.59 31.92
C PRO A 69 1.06 7.64 30.90
N SER A 70 0.90 6.95 29.76
CA SER A 70 1.86 6.97 28.64
C SER A 70 1.87 8.33 27.93
N TYR A 71 0.70 8.82 27.54
CA TYR A 71 0.51 10.08 26.81
C TYR A 71 0.74 11.29 27.71
N ALA A 72 0.20 11.27 28.93
CA ALA A 72 0.36 12.33 29.92
C ALA A 72 1.83 12.54 30.29
N ARG A 73 2.65 11.47 30.36
CA ARG A 73 4.10 11.62 30.61
C ARG A 73 4.82 12.34 29.47
N LYS A 74 4.37 12.14 28.22
CA LYS A 74 4.96 12.76 27.04
C LYS A 74 4.61 14.26 26.95
N PHE A 75 3.34 14.61 27.16
CA PHE A 75 2.82 15.96 26.91
C PHE A 75 2.48 16.79 28.16
N TRP A 76 2.06 16.15 29.25
CA TRP A 76 1.57 16.78 30.49
C TRP A 76 2.46 16.46 31.69
N ARG A 77 3.72 16.94 31.67
CA ARG A 77 4.67 16.70 32.76
C ARG A 77 4.19 17.37 34.05
N ASN A 78 4.10 16.59 35.14
CA ASN A 78 3.72 17.04 36.49
C ASN A 78 2.37 17.78 36.60
N THR A 79 1.47 17.61 35.63
CA THR A 79 0.16 18.25 35.65
C THR A 79 -0.89 17.26 36.16
N PRO A 80 -1.56 17.52 37.29
CA PRO A 80 -2.64 16.66 37.74
C PRO A 80 -3.83 16.74 36.78
N PRO A 81 -4.58 15.65 36.58
CA PRO A 81 -5.75 15.67 35.73
C PRO A 81 -6.79 16.64 36.29
N PRO A 82 -7.43 17.47 35.44
CA PRO A 82 -8.45 18.40 35.85
C PRO A 82 -9.68 17.64 36.35
N LYS A 83 -10.42 18.26 37.28
CA LYS A 83 -11.68 17.72 37.82
C LYS A 83 -12.76 17.57 36.74
N PHE A 84 -12.79 18.50 35.78
CA PHE A 84 -13.67 18.46 34.63
C PHE A 84 -12.87 18.06 33.39
N ARG A 85 -13.31 16.99 32.72
CA ARG A 85 -12.64 16.47 31.52
C ARG A 85 -13.56 16.69 30.32
N ILE A 86 -13.16 17.60 29.44
CA ILE A 86 -13.86 17.86 28.18
C ILE A 86 -13.35 16.88 27.13
N SER A 87 -14.25 16.18 26.44
CA SER A 87 -13.93 15.35 25.28
C SER A 87 -14.32 16.07 24.00
N ILE A 88 -13.34 16.40 23.17
CA ILE A 88 -13.57 16.87 21.80
C ILE A 88 -12.98 15.81 20.87
N ASN A 89 -13.83 14.98 20.28
CA ASN A 89 -13.38 13.88 19.43
C ASN A 89 -13.32 14.31 17.95
N LYS A 90 -12.34 15.16 17.61
CA LYS A 90 -12.13 15.62 16.23
C LYS A 90 -11.75 14.50 15.27
N ALA A 91 -11.05 13.48 15.75
CA ALA A 91 -10.71 12.31 14.94
C ALA A 91 -11.97 11.53 14.53
N PHE A 92 -12.92 11.34 15.46
CA PHE A 92 -14.21 10.74 15.14
C PHE A 92 -15.05 11.63 14.20
N GLU A 93 -15.12 12.95 14.44
CA GLU A 93 -15.82 13.88 13.54
C GLU A 93 -15.28 13.79 12.11
N LEU A 94 -13.95 13.72 11.94
CA LEU A 94 -13.31 13.54 10.64
C LEU A 94 -13.80 12.27 9.95
N VAL A 95 -13.77 11.13 10.63
CA VAL A 95 -14.22 9.85 10.07
C VAL A 95 -15.72 9.86 9.76
N ALA A 96 -16.53 10.45 10.64
CA ALA A 96 -17.98 10.53 10.47
C ALA A 96 -18.41 11.44 9.30
N VAL A 97 -17.67 12.51 9.02
CA VAL A 97 -17.96 13.44 7.91
C VAL A 97 -17.34 12.96 6.60
N PHE A 98 -16.07 12.54 6.60
CA PHE A 98 -15.37 12.16 5.37
C PHE A 98 -15.61 10.72 4.95
N GLY A 99 -15.82 9.80 5.90
CA GLY A 99 -16.04 8.38 5.61
C GLY A 99 -17.19 8.15 4.63
N PRO A 100 -18.42 8.65 4.91
CA PRO A 100 -19.55 8.50 3.99
C PRO A 100 -19.32 9.17 2.63
N ASN A 101 -18.66 10.33 2.59
CA ASN A 101 -18.36 11.04 1.34
C ASN A 101 -17.40 10.26 0.44
N LEU A 102 -16.38 9.61 1.03
CA LEU A 102 -15.43 8.78 0.28
C LEU A 102 -16.00 7.45 -0.19
N MET A 103 -17.09 6.98 0.44
CA MET A 103 -17.73 5.69 0.16
C MET A 103 -19.09 5.81 -0.52
N TRP A 104 -19.47 7.02 -0.93
CA TRP A 104 -20.78 7.27 -1.55
C TRP A 104 -20.98 6.42 -2.81
N GLU A 105 -19.89 6.18 -3.55
CA GLU A 105 -19.87 5.26 -4.68
C GLU A 105 -19.00 4.06 -4.37
N LEU A 106 -19.46 2.88 -4.78
CA LEU A 106 -18.65 1.68 -4.75
C LEU A 106 -17.45 1.85 -5.69
N PRO A 107 -16.23 1.47 -5.27
CA PRO A 107 -15.05 1.62 -6.11
C PRO A 107 -15.22 0.82 -7.41
N HIS A 108 -15.30 1.54 -8.54
CA HIS A 108 -15.39 0.96 -9.88
C HIS A 108 -14.03 1.02 -10.56
N ARG A 109 -13.59 -0.11 -11.12
CA ARG A 109 -12.32 -0.21 -11.82
C ARG A 109 -12.52 0.15 -13.28
N ASN A 110 -11.94 1.27 -13.71
CA ASN A 110 -11.95 1.70 -15.10
C ASN A 110 -10.68 1.21 -15.79
N VAL A 111 -10.85 0.41 -16.84
CA VAL A 111 -9.75 0.00 -17.72
C VAL A 111 -9.84 0.87 -18.96
N LEU A 112 -8.72 1.53 -19.30
CA LEU A 112 -8.61 2.34 -20.49
C LEU A 112 -7.77 1.58 -21.53
N PRO A 113 -8.11 1.68 -22.83
CA PRO A 113 -7.31 1.12 -23.89
C PRO A 113 -5.92 1.78 -23.90
N LYS A 114 -4.92 1.05 -24.41
CA LYS A 114 -3.56 1.56 -24.52
C LYS A 114 -3.55 2.79 -25.44
N ARG A 115 -2.92 3.88 -24.98
CA ARG A 115 -2.73 5.06 -25.84
C ARG A 115 -1.76 4.69 -26.96
N GLN A 116 -2.24 4.70 -28.19
CA GLN A 116 -1.37 4.52 -29.35
C GLN A 116 -0.47 5.74 -29.55
N SER A 117 0.80 5.48 -29.86
CA SER A 117 1.74 6.50 -30.29
C SER A 117 1.30 7.02 -31.66
N ARG A 118 0.77 8.25 -31.71
CA ARG A 118 0.58 8.95 -32.99
C ARG A 118 1.95 9.41 -33.47
N ILE A 119 2.31 9.05 -34.69
CA ILE A 119 3.52 9.57 -35.33
C ILE A 119 3.24 11.03 -35.72
N PRO A 120 4.12 12.00 -35.39
CA PRO A 120 3.93 13.39 -35.76
C PRO A 120 3.71 13.54 -37.27
N GLU A 121 2.64 14.26 -37.65
CA GLU A 121 2.26 14.45 -39.07
C GLU A 121 3.35 15.14 -39.90
N GLU A 122 4.23 15.88 -39.24
CA GLU A 122 5.37 16.60 -39.81
C GLU A 122 6.40 15.68 -40.49
N ILE A 123 6.57 14.45 -39.99
CA ILE A 123 7.54 13.49 -40.56
C ILE A 123 7.13 13.07 -41.99
N TYR A 124 5.83 13.13 -42.30
CA TYR A 124 5.27 12.64 -43.55
C TYR A 124 5.12 13.71 -44.64
N GLN A 125 5.43 14.98 -44.37
CA GLN A 125 5.26 16.06 -45.35
C GLN A 125 6.36 16.10 -46.42
N PHE A 126 7.46 15.37 -46.21
CA PHE A 126 8.66 15.49 -47.05
C PHE A 126 8.76 14.47 -48.20
N ASP A 127 7.92 13.42 -48.23
CA ASP A 127 8.04 12.35 -49.23
C ASP A 127 6.66 11.94 -49.81
N PRO A 128 6.43 12.04 -51.13
CA PRO A 128 5.21 11.58 -51.79
C PRO A 128 4.87 10.09 -51.56
N TYR A 129 5.86 9.24 -51.28
CA TYR A 129 5.63 7.82 -50.93
C TYR A 129 5.03 7.65 -49.52
N ALA A 130 5.22 8.64 -48.64
CA ALA A 130 4.68 8.63 -47.28
C ALA A 130 3.14 8.70 -47.24
N ALA A 131 2.49 9.25 -48.27
CA ALA A 131 1.03 9.35 -48.33
C ALA A 131 0.36 7.96 -48.41
N GLN A 132 0.95 7.02 -49.16
CA GLN A 132 0.44 5.65 -49.25
C GLN A 132 0.70 4.86 -47.96
N MET A 133 1.87 5.05 -47.34
CA MET A 133 2.18 4.46 -46.03
C MET A 133 1.28 4.98 -44.92
N ARG A 134 0.86 6.26 -44.97
CA ARG A 134 -0.07 6.85 -44.00
C ARG A 134 -1.41 6.10 -43.98
N GLN A 135 -2.00 5.86 -45.14
CA GLN A 135 -3.30 5.16 -45.23
C GLN A 135 -3.22 3.72 -44.71
N MET A 136 -2.11 3.03 -44.95
CA MET A 136 -1.86 1.69 -44.40
C MET A 136 -1.64 1.73 -42.87
N PHE A 137 -0.91 2.73 -42.36
CA PHE A 137 -0.68 2.88 -40.92
C PHE A 137 -1.96 3.28 -40.16
N GLU A 138 -2.77 4.18 -40.71
CA GLU A 138 -4.05 4.59 -40.12
C GLU A 138 -5.08 3.46 -40.10
N SER A 139 -5.15 2.67 -41.18
CA SER A 139 -6.03 1.49 -41.21
C SER A 139 -5.57 0.39 -40.24
N SER A 140 -4.26 0.15 -40.10
CA SER A 140 -3.73 -0.77 -39.09
C SER A 140 -3.99 -0.24 -37.66
N ALA A 141 -3.74 1.04 -37.42
CA ALA A 141 -3.90 1.66 -36.11
C ALA A 141 -5.36 1.62 -35.63
N THR A 142 -6.32 1.89 -36.52
CA THR A 142 -7.75 1.81 -36.19
C THR A 142 -8.20 0.39 -35.88
N TYR A 143 -7.68 -0.61 -36.57
CA TYR A 143 -7.93 -2.02 -36.26
C TYR A 143 -7.39 -2.41 -34.88
N ASP A 144 -6.14 -2.01 -34.57
CA ASP A 144 -5.52 -2.26 -33.28
C ASP A 144 -6.27 -1.55 -32.13
N GLN A 145 -6.77 -0.32 -32.35
CA GLN A 145 -7.61 0.38 -31.37
C GLN A 145 -8.91 -0.36 -31.12
N ALA A 146 -9.53 -0.91 -32.17
CA ALA A 146 -10.75 -1.69 -32.01
C ALA A 146 -10.52 -2.92 -31.14
N ILE A 147 -9.40 -3.62 -31.32
CA ILE A 147 -9.01 -4.76 -30.48
C ILE A 147 -8.77 -4.32 -29.02
N ASP A 148 -7.97 -3.28 -28.81
CA ASP A 148 -7.65 -2.79 -27.46
C ASP A 148 -8.91 -2.35 -26.70
N ASN A 149 -9.88 -1.75 -27.39
CA ASN A 149 -11.17 -1.37 -26.79
C ASN A 149 -11.95 -2.60 -26.31
N VAL A 150 -11.99 -3.67 -27.11
CA VAL A 150 -12.67 -4.93 -26.73
C VAL A 150 -11.97 -5.57 -25.53
N ILE A 151 -10.64 -5.64 -25.53
CA ILE A 151 -9.86 -6.18 -24.40
C ILE A 151 -10.13 -5.35 -23.14
N SER A 152 -10.12 -4.03 -23.25
CA SER A 152 -10.38 -3.11 -22.15
C SER A 152 -11.78 -3.30 -21.56
N GLU A 153 -12.80 -3.44 -22.41
CA GLU A 153 -14.18 -3.69 -21.97
C GLU A 153 -14.33 -5.05 -21.28
N MET A 154 -13.74 -6.11 -21.85
CA MET A 154 -13.75 -7.45 -21.25
C MET A 154 -13.06 -7.45 -19.88
N MET A 155 -11.87 -6.83 -19.80
CA MET A 155 -11.13 -6.70 -18.55
C MET A 155 -11.90 -5.87 -17.53
N GLY A 156 -12.52 -4.76 -17.95
CA GLY A 156 -13.38 -3.93 -17.09
C GLY A 156 -14.56 -4.71 -16.52
N LYS A 157 -15.27 -5.49 -17.35
CA LYS A 157 -16.38 -6.34 -16.88
C LYS A 157 -15.89 -7.39 -15.88
N TRP A 158 -14.76 -8.05 -16.15
CA TRP A 158 -14.18 -9.04 -15.24
C TRP A 158 -13.76 -8.42 -13.90
N LEU A 159 -12.99 -7.34 -13.93
CA LEU A 159 -12.48 -6.67 -12.73
C LEU A 159 -13.56 -6.08 -11.83
N ASN A 160 -14.73 -5.74 -12.38
CA ASN A 160 -15.89 -5.27 -11.61
C ASN A 160 -16.85 -6.39 -11.22
N HIS A 161 -16.72 -7.58 -11.81
CA HIS A 161 -17.45 -8.77 -11.39
C HIS A 161 -16.81 -9.43 -10.16
N THR A 162 -15.49 -9.66 -10.17
CA THR A 162 -14.81 -10.36 -9.06
C THR A 162 -15.04 -9.77 -7.66
N PRO A 163 -15.14 -8.43 -7.47
CA PRO A 163 -15.43 -7.80 -6.17
C PRO A 163 -16.77 -8.21 -5.53
N ARG A 164 -17.75 -8.64 -6.33
CA ARG A 164 -19.09 -9.04 -5.87
C ARG A 164 -19.14 -10.49 -5.40
N GLU A 165 -18.22 -11.32 -5.90
CA GLU A 165 -18.13 -12.76 -5.62
C GLU A 165 -17.19 -13.08 -4.44
N GLN A 166 -16.57 -12.06 -3.84
CA GLN A 166 -15.62 -12.21 -2.74
C GLN A 166 -16.31 -12.28 -1.36
N PRO A 167 -15.71 -12.99 -0.38
CA PRO A 167 -16.21 -13.09 0.97
C PRO A 167 -15.96 -11.76 1.69
N ALA A 168 -17.04 -11.15 2.18
CA ALA A 168 -17.12 -9.72 2.47
C ALA A 168 -16.74 -8.92 1.20
N THR A 169 -17.74 -8.32 0.54
CA THR A 169 -17.56 -7.62 -0.74
C THR A 169 -16.41 -6.60 -0.68
N LEU A 170 -15.85 -6.22 -1.83
CA LEU A 170 -14.80 -5.19 -1.89
C LEU A 170 -15.21 -3.89 -1.18
N ALA A 171 -16.50 -3.56 -1.17
CA ALA A 171 -17.03 -2.42 -0.43
C ALA A 171 -16.61 -2.43 1.04
N SER A 172 -16.75 -3.59 1.71
CA SER A 172 -16.42 -3.75 3.12
C SER A 172 -14.92 -3.67 3.37
N HIS A 173 -14.11 -4.32 2.53
CA HIS A 173 -12.65 -4.25 2.63
C HIS A 173 -12.13 -2.83 2.34
N SER A 174 -12.68 -2.16 1.33
CA SER A 174 -12.37 -0.77 0.99
C SER A 174 -12.80 0.18 2.10
N GLN A 175 -13.96 -0.04 2.74
CA GLN A 175 -14.39 0.72 3.89
C GLN A 175 -13.39 0.62 5.04
N ALA A 176 -12.97 -0.59 5.39
CA ALA A 176 -11.97 -0.80 6.44
C ALA A 176 -10.64 -0.12 6.08
N ALA A 177 -10.19 -0.22 4.82
CA ALA A 177 -8.97 0.44 4.36
C ALA A 177 -9.08 1.98 4.40
N ILE A 178 -10.23 2.55 4.04
CA ILE A 178 -10.46 4.00 4.10
C ILE A 178 -10.47 4.49 5.55
N VAL A 179 -11.13 3.76 6.45
CA VAL A 179 -11.14 4.10 7.88
C VAL A 179 -9.72 4.06 8.44
N ASP A 180 -8.95 3.02 8.13
CA ASP A 180 -7.53 2.94 8.52
C ASP A 180 -6.70 4.08 7.90
N ALA A 181 -6.98 4.47 6.66
CA ALA A 181 -6.31 5.61 6.03
C ALA A 181 -6.63 6.94 6.73
N LEU A 182 -7.88 7.15 7.13
CA LEU A 182 -8.30 8.37 7.85
C LEU A 182 -7.76 8.42 9.28
N VAL A 183 -7.69 7.29 9.98
CA VAL A 183 -7.27 7.22 11.39
C VAL A 183 -5.75 7.07 11.52
N LYS A 184 -5.17 6.07 10.86
CA LYS A 184 -3.75 5.69 10.98
C LYS A 184 -2.88 6.36 9.92
N GLY A 185 -3.46 7.05 8.93
CA GLY A 185 -2.74 7.66 7.81
C GLY A 185 -2.35 6.69 6.69
N ARG A 186 -2.71 5.40 6.80
CA ARG A 186 -2.45 4.38 5.77
C ARG A 186 -3.61 3.38 5.72
N GLY A 187 -4.07 3.05 4.52
CA GLY A 187 -5.03 1.98 4.27
C GLY A 187 -4.43 0.98 3.28
N VAL A 188 -4.55 -0.31 3.56
CA VAL A 188 -3.93 -1.36 2.73
C VAL A 188 -4.98 -2.34 2.25
N LEU A 189 -5.03 -2.53 0.93
CA LEU A 189 -5.75 -3.61 0.28
C LEU A 189 -4.72 -4.53 -0.38
N MET A 190 -4.76 -5.81 -0.04
CA MET A 190 -3.90 -6.80 -0.64
C MET A 190 -4.67 -7.67 -1.61
N THR A 191 -4.16 -7.74 -2.84
CA THR A 191 -4.68 -8.65 -3.85
C THR A 191 -4.15 -10.06 -3.62
N ARG A 192 -5.03 -11.05 -3.47
CA ARG A 192 -4.70 -12.47 -3.28
C ARG A 192 -5.63 -13.37 -4.10
N PRO A 193 -5.16 -14.54 -4.57
CA PRO A 193 -6.05 -15.56 -5.09
C PRO A 193 -6.97 -16.06 -3.98
N TYR A 194 -8.24 -16.26 -4.31
CA TYR A 194 -9.27 -16.74 -3.42
C TYR A 194 -10.10 -17.82 -4.12
N GLN A 195 -10.44 -18.87 -3.38
CA GLN A 195 -11.29 -19.95 -3.87
C GLN A 195 -12.65 -19.86 -3.20
N ASN A 196 -13.70 -19.77 -4.02
CA ASN A 196 -15.07 -19.66 -3.52
C ASN A 196 -15.52 -21.02 -2.91
N PRO A 197 -16.08 -21.06 -1.69
CA PRO A 197 -16.61 -22.27 -1.08
C PRO A 197 -17.57 -23.01 -2.02
N GLY A 198 -17.23 -24.26 -2.35
CA GLY A 198 -18.04 -25.10 -3.25
C GLY A 198 -17.71 -24.96 -4.74
N SER A 199 -16.75 -24.12 -5.12
CA SER A 199 -16.24 -24.01 -6.49
C SER A 199 -14.75 -24.34 -6.58
N ASN A 200 -14.34 -25.04 -7.64
CA ASN A 200 -12.93 -25.24 -7.98
C ASN A 200 -12.31 -24.05 -8.73
N ARG A 201 -13.04 -22.93 -8.85
CA ARG A 201 -12.54 -21.73 -9.53
C ARG A 201 -11.78 -20.84 -8.54
N THR A 202 -10.53 -20.53 -8.89
CA THR A 202 -9.72 -19.51 -8.22
C THR A 202 -9.96 -18.16 -8.85
N MET A 203 -10.36 -17.18 -8.04
CA MET A 203 -10.62 -15.80 -8.45
C MET A 203 -9.62 -14.86 -7.78
N THR A 204 -9.37 -13.70 -8.40
CA THR A 204 -8.52 -12.67 -7.81
C THR A 204 -9.34 -11.77 -6.89
N GLY A 205 -9.02 -11.78 -5.60
CA GLY A 205 -9.65 -10.95 -4.57
C GLY A 205 -8.78 -9.83 -4.05
N SER A 206 -9.40 -8.80 -3.47
CA SER A 206 -8.72 -7.69 -2.80
C SER A 206 -9.22 -7.59 -1.36
N PHE A 207 -8.35 -7.88 -0.41
CA PHE A 207 -8.67 -8.04 1.00
C PHE A 207 -8.06 -6.93 1.83
N HIS A 208 -8.79 -6.44 2.82
CA HIS A 208 -8.26 -5.51 3.81
C HIS A 208 -7.12 -6.18 4.60
N LEU A 209 -6.05 -5.41 4.81
CA LEU A 209 -4.93 -5.79 5.65
C LEU A 209 -4.66 -4.65 6.63
N ASP A 210 -4.52 -4.97 7.92
CA ASP A 210 -4.13 -3.98 8.91
C ASP A 210 -2.74 -3.39 8.57
N PRO A 211 -2.60 -2.06 8.42
CA PRO A 211 -1.31 -1.41 8.18
C PRO A 211 -0.20 -1.82 9.16
N TYR A 212 -0.52 -2.16 10.41
CA TYR A 212 0.49 -2.60 11.39
C TYR A 212 1.17 -3.93 11.01
N ARG A 213 0.55 -4.73 10.15
CA ARG A 213 1.08 -6.02 9.68
C ARG A 213 1.97 -5.90 8.45
N LEU A 214 2.02 -4.71 7.83
CA LEU A 214 2.80 -4.46 6.62
C LEU A 214 4.21 -3.97 6.97
N PHE A 215 5.21 -4.60 6.35
CA PHE A 215 6.61 -4.21 6.38
C PHE A 215 7.08 -3.99 4.95
N ILE A 216 7.64 -2.81 4.70
CA ILE A 216 8.17 -2.42 3.40
C ILE A 216 9.67 -2.19 3.57
N ASP A 217 10.42 -2.46 2.51
CA ASP A 217 11.83 -2.11 2.42
C ASP A 217 12.10 -0.66 2.88
N PRO A 218 12.88 -0.43 3.95
CA PRO A 218 13.13 0.91 4.48
C PRO A 218 13.94 1.79 3.52
N ASP A 219 14.67 1.18 2.59
CA ASP A 219 15.50 1.86 1.60
C ASP A 219 14.68 2.32 0.37
N ALA A 220 13.39 1.99 0.30
CA ALA A 220 12.53 2.32 -0.81
C ALA A 220 11.94 3.73 -0.69
N ASN A 221 12.09 4.53 -1.74
CA ASN A 221 11.48 5.86 -1.83
C ASN A 221 10.02 5.79 -2.28
N SER A 222 9.67 4.75 -3.05
CA SER A 222 8.31 4.47 -3.50
C SER A 222 8.03 2.97 -3.44
N LEU A 223 6.74 2.60 -3.42
CA LEU A 223 6.31 1.19 -3.44
C LEU A 223 6.85 0.42 -4.67
N GLU A 224 7.08 1.11 -5.79
CA GLU A 224 7.63 0.52 -7.02
C GLU A 224 9.12 0.16 -6.89
N THR A 225 9.85 0.92 -6.08
CA THR A 225 11.28 0.68 -5.81
C THR A 225 11.54 -0.31 -4.68
N ALA A 226 10.49 -0.73 -3.97
CA ALA A 226 10.60 -1.66 -2.86
C ALA A 226 11.05 -3.03 -3.37
N LYS A 227 12.20 -3.50 -2.91
CA LYS A 227 12.74 -4.81 -3.31
C LYS A 227 12.03 -5.96 -2.59
N TRP A 228 11.46 -5.67 -1.42
CA TRP A 228 10.74 -6.65 -0.63
C TRP A 228 9.60 -5.97 0.14
N ILE A 229 8.52 -6.73 0.29
CA ILE A 229 7.38 -6.40 1.12
C ILE A 229 7.05 -7.67 1.90
N ALA A 230 7.03 -7.57 3.22
CA ALA A 230 6.66 -8.68 4.09
C ALA A 230 5.36 -8.36 4.82
N ILE A 231 4.57 -9.40 5.05
CA ILE A 231 3.31 -9.30 5.75
C ILE A 231 3.34 -10.28 6.91
N ARG A 232 3.07 -9.78 8.11
CA ARG A 232 2.97 -10.63 9.29
C ARG A 232 1.80 -11.57 9.13
N HIS A 233 2.07 -12.87 9.13
CA HIS A 233 1.05 -13.90 9.24
C HIS A 233 0.48 -13.93 10.65
N GLU A 234 -0.83 -14.11 10.75
CA GLU A 234 -1.50 -14.41 12.01
C GLU A 234 -2.20 -15.73 11.75
N ASP A 235 -1.81 -16.76 12.49
CA ASP A 235 -2.55 -18.01 12.50
C ASP A 235 -3.94 -17.70 13.04
N ALA A 236 -4.98 -18.14 12.32
CA ALA A 236 -6.34 -18.03 12.79
C ALA A 236 -6.48 -18.94 14.02
N THR A 237 -6.39 -18.35 15.22
CA THR A 237 -6.75 -19.00 16.49
C THR A 237 -8.24 -19.23 16.58
#